data_AF-A0A920N8W9-F1
#
_entry.id   AF-A0A920N8W9-F1
#
_cell.length_a   1.000
_cell.length_b   1.000
_cell.length_c   1.000
_cell.angle_alpha   90.00
_cell.angle_beta   90.00
_cell.angle_gamma   90.00
#
_symmetry.space_group_name_H-M   'P 1'
#
loop_
_entity.id
_entity.type
_entity.pdbx_description
1 polymer ?
#
loop_
_entity_poly.entity_id
_entity_poly.type
_entity_poly.pdbx_seq_one_letter_code
_entity_poly.pdbx_strand_id
1 'polypeptide(L)' 'MIGHALGGAGAIEAVAVVKTIQTGTIHPTINYDTPDPNCDLNYVPNKALNKPVNVALSNNFGFGGQNACVVFGSYN' A
#
# COMPACT_ATOMS: atom_id res chain seq x y z
N MET A 1 -11.08 3.26 -1.42
CA MET A 1 -10.13 2.72 -2.41
C MET A 1 -10.50 3.24 -3.78
N ILE A 2 -9.51 3.55 -4.61
CA ILE A 2 -9.68 4.28 -5.88
C ILE A 2 -9.63 3.39 -7.13
N GLY A 3 -9.43 2.07 -6.97
CA GLY A 3 -9.24 1.13 -8.08
C GLY A 3 -7.83 1.20 -8.68
N HIS A 4 -7.66 0.59 -9.87
CA HIS A 4 -6.38 0.52 -10.56
C HIS A 4 -6.26 1.60 -11.64
N ALA A 5 -5.38 2.58 -11.42
CA ALA A 5 -5.15 3.71 -12.32
C ALA A 5 -4.09 3.44 -13.42
N LEU A 6 -3.81 2.17 -13.73
CA LEU A 6 -2.80 1.74 -14.72
C LEU A 6 -1.44 2.42 -14.45
N GLY A 7 -0.88 3.12 -15.44
CA GLY A 7 0.40 3.82 -15.29
C GLY A 7 0.41 4.90 -14.19
N GLY A 8 -0.75 5.40 -13.76
CA GLY A 8 -0.87 6.34 -12.65
C GLY A 8 -0.86 5.69 -11.25
N ALA A 9 -1.01 4.36 -11.16
CA ALA A 9 -1.17 3.67 -9.87
C ALA A 9 0.05 3.89 -8.95
N GLY A 10 1.27 3.70 -9.47
CA GLY A 10 2.48 3.87 -8.67
C GLY A 10 2.69 5.29 -8.15
N ALA A 11 2.28 6.31 -8.90
CA ALA A 11 2.38 7.70 -8.45
C ALA A 11 1.40 7.99 -7.29
N ILE A 12 0.16 7.49 -7.38
CA ILE A 12 -0.84 7.68 -6.33
C ILE A 12 -0.47 6.88 -5.08
N GLU A 13 0.01 5.65 -5.25
CA GLU A 13 0.52 4.80 -4.17
C GLU A 13 1.70 5.45 -3.46
N ALA A 14 2.65 6.04 -4.19
CA ALA A 14 3.78 6.77 -3.60
C ALA A 14 3.31 7.92 -2.69
N VAL A 15 2.31 8.71 -3.12
CA VAL A 15 1.71 9.76 -2.28
C VAL A 15 1.09 9.15 -1.02
N ALA A 16 0.32 8.06 -1.16
CA ALA A 16 -0.31 7.38 -0.03
C ALA A 16 0.74 6.84 0.96
N VAL A 17 1.83 6.26 0.47
CA VAL A 17 2.95 5.75 1.28
C VAL A 17 3.63 6.88 2.07
N VAL A 18 3.95 8.00 1.42
CA VAL A 18 4.52 9.17 2.11
C VAL A 18 3.56 9.70 3.17
N LYS A 19 2.26 9.77 2.88
CA LYS A 19 1.25 10.17 3.87
C LYS A 19 1.19 9.20 5.05
N THR A 20 1.25 7.89 4.81
CA THR A 20 1.29 6.87 5.87
C THR A 20 2.50 7.05 6.78
N ILE A 21 3.69 7.33 6.23
CA ILE A 21 4.88 7.63 7.03
C ILE A 21 4.68 8.91 7.87
N GLN A 22 4.13 9.96 7.26
CA GLN A 22 3.92 11.25 7.94
C GLN A 22 2.88 11.20 9.06
N THR A 23 1.79 10.45 8.89
CA THR A 23 0.65 10.47 9.83
C THR A 23 0.55 9.23 10.70
N GLY A 24 1.29 8.16 10.37
CA GLY A 24 1.13 6.85 11.01
C GLY A 24 -0.19 6.15 10.66
N THR A 25 -0.96 6.65 9.70
CA THR A 25 -2.23 6.04 9.28
C THR A 25 -1.98 5.07 8.13
N ILE A 26 -2.17 3.78 8.40
CA ILE A 26 -2.12 2.71 7.40
C ILE A 26 -3.53 2.52 6.86
N HIS A 27 -3.69 2.74 5.56
CA HIS A 27 -4.96 2.66 4.86
C HIS A 27 -5.51 1.23 4.85
N PRO A 28 -6.84 1.04 4.90
CA PRO A 28 -7.42 -0.28 4.87
C PRO A 28 -7.50 -0.85 3.45
N THR A 29 -7.47 -2.16 3.36
CA THR A 29 -8.03 -2.91 2.24
C THR A 29 -9.53 -3.06 2.46
N ILE A 30 -10.33 -2.22 1.80
CA ILE A 30 -11.79 -2.28 1.90
C ILE A 30 -12.35 -3.49 1.12
N ASN A 31 -13.56 -3.92 1.48
CA ASN A 31 -14.28 -5.05 0.89
C ASN A 31 -13.58 -6.40 1.09
N TYR A 32 -12.75 -6.53 2.12
CA TYR A 32 -12.07 -7.78 2.45
C TYR A 32 -12.92 -8.61 3.43
N ASP A 33 -13.96 -9.25 2.93
CA ASP A 33 -14.93 -9.99 3.76
C ASP A 33 -14.74 -11.52 3.69
N THR A 34 -14.08 -12.03 2.65
CA THR A 34 -13.83 -13.46 2.44
C THR A 34 -12.33 -13.69 2.22
N PRO A 35 -11.58 -14.09 3.26
CA PRO A 35 -10.14 -14.35 3.16
C PRO A 35 -9.82 -15.56 2.27
N ASP A 36 -8.73 -15.47 1.50
CA ASP A 36 -8.15 -16.61 0.77
C ASP A 36 -7.14 -17.33 1.68
N PRO A 37 -7.20 -18.66 1.85
CA PRO A 37 -6.26 -19.41 2.68
C PRO A 37 -4.78 -19.25 2.30
N ASN A 38 -4.47 -18.91 1.04
CA ASN A 38 -3.10 -18.68 0.58
C ASN A 38 -2.62 -17.24 0.84
N CYS A 39 -3.53 -16.36 1.24
CA CYS A 39 -3.27 -14.97 1.58
C CYS A 39 -3.36 -14.81 3.10
N ASP A 40 -2.29 -15.13 3.80
CA ASP A 40 -2.22 -15.22 5.27
C ASP A 40 -1.56 -14.01 5.95
N LEU A 41 -1.27 -12.95 5.20
CA LEU A 41 -0.66 -11.73 5.74
C LEU A 41 -1.70 -10.79 6.39
N ASN A 42 -1.19 -9.74 7.06
CA ASN A 42 -2.04 -8.66 7.53
C ASN A 42 -2.32 -7.64 6.41
N TYR A 43 -3.50 -7.74 5.79
CA TYR A 43 -3.96 -6.84 4.72
C TYR A 43 -4.67 -5.58 5.23
N VAL A 44 -4.73 -5.34 6.54
CA VAL A 44 -5.45 -4.21 7.16
C VAL A 44 -6.92 -4.16 6.69
N PRO A 45 -7.73 -5.20 6.99
CA PRO A 45 -9.05 -5.35 6.39
C PRO A 45 -10.05 -4.32 6.94
N ASN A 46 -10.74 -3.62 6.02
CA ASN A 46 -11.91 -2.77 6.23
C ASN A 46 -11.76 -1.54 7.16
N LYS A 47 -10.78 -1.51 8.06
CA LYS A 47 -10.55 -0.42 9.02
C LYS A 47 -9.08 -0.01 9.06
N ALA A 48 -8.83 1.29 8.93
CA ALA A 48 -7.48 1.85 9.01
C ALA A 48 -6.81 1.50 10.34
N LEU A 49 -5.49 1.30 10.29
CA LEU A 49 -4.66 1.04 11.46
C LEU A 49 -3.77 2.25 11.73
N ASN A 50 -3.68 2.70 12.97
CA ASN A 50 -2.76 3.77 13.36
C ASN A 50 -1.55 3.17 14.09
N LYS A 51 -0.36 3.37 13.53
CA LYS A 51 0.93 2.93 14.08
C LYS A 51 2.06 3.79 13.48
N PRO A 52 3.13 4.12 14.23
CA PRO A 52 4.32 4.72 13.63
C PRO A 52 4.89 3.86 12.49
N VAL A 53 5.14 4.48 11.34
CA VAL A 53 5.74 3.84 10.16
C VAL A 53 6.96 4.65 9.73
N ASN A 54 8.15 4.07 9.88
CA ASN A 54 9.41 4.73 9.50
C ASN A 54 9.87 4.33 8.10
N VAL A 55 9.47 3.16 7.62
CA VAL A 55 9.86 2.62 6.32
C VAL A 55 8.65 1.94 5.71
N ALA A 56 8.42 2.17 4.41
CA ALA A 56 7.35 1.54 3.66
C ALA A 56 7.80 1.24 2.22
N LEU A 57 7.23 0.17 1.65
CA LEU A 57 7.52 -0.32 0.30
C LEU A 57 6.28 -0.20 -0.57
N SER A 58 6.44 0.36 -1.77
CA SER A 58 5.42 0.37 -2.84
C SER A 58 5.85 -0.62 -3.93
N ASN A 59 4.99 -1.58 -4.25
CA ASN A 59 5.24 -2.60 -5.29
C ASN A 59 4.31 -2.40 -6.48
N ASN A 60 4.87 -2.40 -7.69
CA ASN A 60 4.13 -2.25 -8.93
C ASN A 60 4.55 -3.34 -9.92
N PHE A 61 3.64 -4.27 -10.21
CA PHE A 61 3.85 -5.37 -11.15
C PHE A 61 2.90 -5.22 -12.33
N GLY A 62 3.44 -4.66 -13.42
CA GLY A 62 2.70 -4.31 -14.62
C GLY A 62 2.67 -5.42 -15.68
N PHE A 63 1.75 -5.30 -16.62
CA PHE A 63 1.68 -6.19 -17.78
C PHE A 63 2.97 -6.14 -18.61
N GLY A 64 3.27 -7.25 -19.29
CA GLY A 64 4.54 -7.40 -20.03
C GLY A 64 5.74 -7.73 -19.14
N GLY A 65 5.53 -8.07 -17.87
CA GLY A 65 6.59 -8.51 -16.95
C GLY A 65 7.41 -7.37 -16.33
N GLN A 66 6.85 -6.15 -16.30
CA GLN A 66 7.52 -5.00 -15.71
C GLN A 66 7.34 -5.01 -14.19
N ASN A 67 8.44 -5.14 -13.45
CA ASN A 67 8.43 -5.16 -11.99
C ASN A 67 9.22 -3.97 -11.45
N ALA A 68 8.57 -3.14 -10.63
CA ALA A 68 9.19 -1.99 -9.98
C ALA A 68 8.81 -1.95 -8.50
N CYS A 69 9.80 -1.64 -7.66
CA CYS A 69 9.65 -1.56 -6.21
C CYS A 69 10.36 -0.29 -5.70
N VAL A 70 9.69 0.51 -4.87
CA VAL A 70 10.25 1.75 -4.30
C VAL A 70 10.10 1.74 -2.79
N VAL A 71 11.20 2.00 -2.08
CA VAL A 71 11.22 2.10 -0.62
C VAL A 71 11.30 3.56 -0.20
N PHE A 72 10.42 3.96 0.71
CA PHE A 72 10.41 5.28 1.32
C PHE A 72 10.77 5.16 2.81
N GLY A 73 11.55 6.12 3.29
CA GLY A 73 11.92 6.25 4.70
C GLY A 73 11.53 7.61 5.26
N SER A 74 11.25 7.68 6.55
CA SER A 74 11.13 8.94 7.27
C SER A 74 12.42 9.74 7.17
N TYR A 75 12.30 11.06 6.96
CA TYR A 75 13.44 11.97 6.98
C TYR A 75 13.78 12.31 8.44
N ASN A 76 15.06 12.18 8.80
CA ASN A 76 15.58 12.46 10.14
C ASN A 76 16.25 13.84 10.19
#